data_AF-A0A2H3CUE0-F1
#
_entry.id   AF-A0A2H3CUE0-F1
#
_cell.length_a   1.000
_cell.length_b   1.000
_cell.length_c   1.000
_cell.angle_alpha   90.00
_cell.angle_beta   90.00
_cell.angle_gamma   90.00
#
_symmetry.space_group_name_H-M   'P 1'
#
loop_
_entity.id
_entity.type
_entity.pdbx_description
1 polymer ?
#
loop_
_entity_poly.entity_id
_entity_poly.type
_entity_poly.pdbx_seq_one_letter_code
_entity_poly.pdbx_strand_id
1 'polypeptide(L)'
;IAAAIVFAIAYVPLCGFFVLQSFKNPTYVHVMLSIFCAIRFVAFIIRAILIGSDSAGKNLGLLIADEVLFGIGFFGLLYNAYTLVLDKELLSDLPPPTSIVSRLSRSRGIFQLSLTAENALGIAGITTEMNDPTSSTGIALRKASVILALVLTVLQAYRTVVLIRKEINEGQCVFRYHREHAEAFGEKHGSFILCAISILLIVPEAFLTATINNTEAALNEHSWYPLVALPEIFAVTLYCAPGLIPRQSELPT
;
A
#
# COMPACT_ATOMS: atom_id res chain seq x y z
N ILE A 1 -21.96 8.90 -0.54
CA ILE A 1 -21.49 10.29 -0.26
C ILE A 1 -20.82 10.45 1.11
N ALA A 2 -21.53 10.39 2.25
CA ALA A 2 -21.01 10.83 3.55
C ALA A 2 -19.69 10.16 3.96
N ALA A 3 -19.54 8.86 3.71
CA ALA A 3 -18.30 8.13 3.95
C ALA A 3 -17.10 8.71 3.17
N ALA A 4 -17.25 9.00 1.86
CA ALA A 4 -16.18 9.63 1.07
C ALA A 4 -15.70 10.96 1.67
N ILE A 5 -16.63 11.79 2.15
CA ILE A 5 -16.29 13.07 2.81
C ILE A 5 -15.51 12.83 4.11
N VAL A 6 -15.92 11.86 4.94
CA VAL A 6 -15.20 11.49 6.18
C VAL A 6 -13.79 11.01 5.88
N PHE A 7 -13.61 10.13 4.89
CA PHE A 7 -12.28 9.66 4.49
C PHE A 7 -11.41 10.79 3.92
N ALA A 8 -11.96 11.67 3.06
CA ALA A 8 -11.24 12.84 2.54
C ALA A 8 -10.72 13.71 3.70
N ILE A 9 -11.58 14.08 4.65
CA ILE A 9 -11.20 14.88 5.83
C ILE A 9 -10.13 14.17 6.66
N ALA A 10 -10.24 12.85 6.85
CA ALA A 10 -9.27 12.07 7.64
C ALA A 10 -7.88 11.98 6.99
N TYR A 11 -7.77 12.04 5.66
CA TYR A 11 -6.48 12.10 4.97
C TYR A 11 -5.75 13.46 5.05
N VAL A 12 -6.46 14.56 5.32
CA VAL A 12 -5.85 15.91 5.46
C VAL A 12 -4.81 15.98 6.60
N PRO A 13 -5.12 15.62 7.87
CA PRO A 13 -4.14 15.69 8.95
C PRO A 13 -2.98 14.70 8.76
N LEU A 14 -3.24 13.52 8.18
CA LEU A 14 -2.20 12.54 7.83
C LEU A 14 -1.25 13.12 6.77
N CYS A 15 -1.78 13.73 5.70
CA CYS A 15 -0.99 14.41 4.69
C CYS A 15 -0.12 15.52 5.31
N GLY A 16 -0.72 16.40 6.11
CA GLY A 16 0.00 17.46 6.83
C GLY A 16 1.12 16.93 7.73
N PHE A 17 0.87 15.84 8.47
CA PHE A 17 1.86 15.18 9.29
C PHE A 17 3.05 14.65 8.45
N PHE A 18 2.79 13.91 7.37
CA PHE A 18 3.87 13.37 6.52
C PHE A 18 4.64 14.46 5.76
N VAL A 19 3.98 15.54 5.32
CA VAL A 19 4.66 16.73 4.74
C VAL A 19 5.62 17.35 5.76
N LEU A 20 5.14 17.65 6.98
CA LEU A 20 5.98 18.23 8.04
C LEU A 20 7.13 17.31 8.43
N GLN A 21 6.87 15.99 8.49
CA GLN A 21 7.90 15.01 8.82
C GLN A 21 8.93 14.86 7.70
N SER A 22 8.51 14.95 6.42
CA SER A 22 9.41 14.93 5.27
C SER A 22 10.34 16.15 5.22
N PHE A 23 9.93 17.32 5.74
CA PHE A 23 10.82 18.48 5.86
C PHE A 23 11.80 18.35 7.04
N LYS A 24 11.39 17.69 8.14
CA LYS A 24 12.26 17.48 9.32
C LYS A 24 13.27 16.36 9.13
N ASN A 25 12.85 15.26 8.51
CA ASN A 25 13.64 14.07 8.26
C ASN A 25 13.35 13.60 6.81
N PRO A 26 14.07 14.12 5.80
CA PRO A 26 13.83 13.77 4.42
C PRO A 26 14.20 12.31 4.18
N THR A 27 13.19 11.43 4.21
CA THR A 27 13.31 10.04 3.78
C THR A 27 12.27 9.75 2.72
N TYR A 28 12.63 8.89 1.78
CA TYR A 28 11.80 8.52 0.64
C TYR A 28 10.39 8.05 1.05
N VAL A 29 10.28 7.31 2.17
CA VAL A 29 9.00 6.79 2.68
C VAL A 29 8.05 7.91 3.11
N HIS A 30 8.53 8.96 3.80
CA HIS A 30 7.67 10.09 4.20
C HIS A 30 7.16 10.87 2.97
N VAL A 31 8.01 11.07 1.96
CA VAL A 31 7.61 11.71 0.69
C VAL A 31 6.52 10.89 0.00
N MET A 32 6.71 9.57 -0.13
CA MET A 32 5.73 8.70 -0.79
C MET A 32 4.42 8.56 -0.01
N LEU A 33 4.46 8.54 1.33
CA LEU A 33 3.25 8.58 2.16
C LEU A 33 2.51 9.92 2.08
N SER A 34 3.22 11.03 1.94
CA SER A 34 2.62 12.34 1.65
C SER A 34 1.91 12.36 0.29
N ILE A 35 2.58 11.88 -0.77
CA ILE A 35 2.00 11.75 -2.11
C ILE A 35 0.78 10.82 -2.08
N PHE A 36 0.86 9.68 -1.38
CA PHE A 36 -0.26 8.78 -1.16
C PHE A 36 -1.46 9.49 -0.53
N CYS A 37 -1.25 10.22 0.57
CA CYS A 37 -2.34 10.92 1.26
C CYS A 37 -2.97 12.01 0.38
N ALA A 38 -2.17 12.70 -0.44
CA ALA A 38 -2.67 13.67 -1.41
C ALA A 38 -3.50 13.01 -2.52
N ILE A 39 -3.03 11.89 -3.09
CA ILE A 39 -3.77 11.07 -4.07
C ILE A 39 -5.11 10.61 -3.47
N ARG A 40 -5.11 10.10 -2.23
CA ARG A 40 -6.35 9.64 -1.58
C ARG A 40 -7.30 10.78 -1.24
N PHE A 41 -6.81 11.93 -0.78
CA PHE A 41 -7.64 13.12 -0.60
C PHE A 41 -8.37 13.52 -1.89
N VAL A 42 -7.66 13.58 -3.02
CA VAL A 42 -8.25 13.90 -4.33
C VAL A 42 -9.21 12.80 -4.80
N ALA A 43 -8.86 11.52 -4.65
CA ALA A 43 -9.71 10.40 -5.01
C ALA A 43 -11.04 10.43 -4.24
N PHE A 44 -11.02 10.63 -2.92
CA PHE A 44 -12.25 10.72 -2.13
C PHE A 44 -13.10 11.96 -2.45
N ILE A 45 -12.50 13.08 -2.89
CA ILE A 45 -13.26 14.23 -3.42
C ILE A 45 -13.93 13.85 -4.74
N ILE A 46 -13.21 13.23 -5.68
CA ILE A 46 -13.76 12.77 -6.97
C ILE A 46 -14.91 11.78 -6.72
N ARG A 47 -14.72 10.79 -5.84
CA ARG A 47 -15.77 9.84 -5.44
C ARG A 47 -16.99 10.53 -4.83
N ALA A 48 -16.78 11.53 -3.96
CA ALA A 48 -17.88 12.31 -3.39
C ALA A 48 -18.67 13.09 -4.46
N ILE A 49 -17.99 13.64 -5.48
CA ILE A 49 -18.61 14.33 -6.62
C ILE A 49 -19.37 13.34 -7.52
N LEU A 50 -18.79 12.17 -7.82
CA LEU A 50 -19.42 11.11 -8.61
C LEU A 50 -20.73 10.62 -7.98
N ILE A 51 -20.73 10.36 -6.67
CA ILE A 51 -21.95 9.93 -5.95
C ILE A 51 -22.92 11.11 -5.71
N GLY A 52 -22.41 12.34 -5.65
CA GLY A 52 -23.20 13.55 -5.38
C GLY A 52 -23.88 14.19 -6.60
N SER A 53 -23.61 13.70 -7.83
CA SER A 53 -24.18 14.29 -9.04
C SER A 53 -24.38 13.27 -10.16
N ASP A 54 -25.64 13.04 -10.55
CA ASP A 54 -26.04 12.20 -11.68
C ASP A 54 -25.44 12.64 -13.03
N SER A 55 -25.02 13.90 -13.14
CA SER A 55 -24.32 14.43 -14.31
C SER A 55 -22.82 14.18 -14.27
N ALA A 56 -22.21 14.16 -13.08
CA ALA A 56 -20.78 13.86 -12.92
C ALA A 56 -20.52 12.34 -13.03
N GLY A 57 -21.42 11.50 -12.49
CA GLY A 57 -21.35 10.04 -12.62
C GLY A 57 -21.39 9.52 -14.06
N LYS A 58 -21.85 10.33 -15.02
CA LYS A 58 -21.84 10.03 -16.47
C LYS A 58 -20.56 10.47 -17.18
N ASN A 59 -19.66 11.17 -16.49
CA ASN A 59 -18.38 11.60 -17.07
C ASN A 59 -17.37 10.46 -16.98
N LEU A 60 -17.14 9.79 -18.12
CA LEU A 60 -16.22 8.66 -18.22
C LEU A 60 -14.81 8.99 -17.71
N GLY A 61 -14.30 10.19 -18.02
CA GLY A 61 -12.96 10.61 -17.56
C GLY A 61 -12.88 10.78 -16.04
N LEU A 62 -13.98 11.18 -15.39
CA LEU A 62 -14.04 11.30 -13.93
C LEU A 62 -14.12 9.91 -13.26
N LEU A 63 -14.81 8.95 -13.89
CA LEU A 63 -14.87 7.56 -13.43
C LEU A 63 -13.52 6.83 -13.59
N ILE A 64 -12.84 7.00 -14.73
CA ILE A 64 -11.47 6.51 -14.95
C ILE A 64 -10.54 7.12 -13.89
N ALA A 65 -10.65 8.42 -13.62
CA ALA A 65 -9.82 9.08 -12.61
C ALA A 65 -10.03 8.50 -11.19
N ASP A 66 -11.27 8.15 -10.80
CA ASP A 66 -11.55 7.49 -9.52
C ASP A 66 -10.80 6.15 -9.42
N GLU A 67 -11.05 5.22 -10.35
CA GLU A 67 -10.45 3.88 -10.32
C GLU A 67 -8.92 3.93 -10.40
N VAL A 68 -8.35 4.80 -11.25
CA VAL A 68 -6.90 4.94 -11.41
C VAL A 68 -6.23 5.56 -10.18
N LEU A 69 -6.83 6.57 -9.54
CA LEU A 69 -6.27 7.17 -8.33
C LEU A 69 -6.33 6.20 -7.13
N PHE A 70 -7.36 5.35 -7.03
CA PHE A 70 -7.40 4.31 -6.01
C PHE A 70 -6.32 3.24 -6.21
N GLY A 71 -6.12 2.77 -7.46
CA GLY A 71 -5.06 1.81 -7.82
C GLY A 71 -3.64 2.36 -7.59
N ILE A 72 -3.30 3.51 -8.19
CA ILE A 72 -1.98 4.16 -8.02
C ILE A 72 -1.72 4.54 -6.55
N GLY A 73 -2.77 4.82 -5.78
CA GLY A 73 -2.65 4.93 -4.34
C GLY A 73 -2.11 3.65 -3.72
N PHE A 74 -2.76 2.50 -3.95
CA PHE A 74 -2.36 1.24 -3.33
C PHE A 74 -0.91 0.83 -3.67
N PHE A 75 -0.46 1.07 -4.91
CA PHE A 75 0.95 0.94 -5.34
C PHE A 75 1.93 1.58 -4.35
N GLY A 76 1.69 2.84 -3.98
CA GLY A 76 2.59 3.62 -3.12
C GLY A 76 2.65 3.04 -1.71
N LEU A 77 1.51 2.60 -1.18
CA LEU A 77 1.41 2.01 0.17
C LEU A 77 2.13 0.65 0.24
N LEU A 78 1.92 -0.21 -0.76
CA LEU A 78 2.54 -1.53 -0.87
C LEU A 78 4.05 -1.44 -1.13
N TYR A 79 4.50 -0.52 -1.98
CA TYR A 79 5.93 -0.29 -2.23
C TYR A 79 6.67 0.22 -0.98
N ASN A 80 6.06 1.12 -0.22
CA ASN A 80 6.59 1.57 1.07
C ASN A 80 6.68 0.41 2.09
N ALA A 81 5.65 -0.44 2.16
CA ALA A 81 5.63 -1.57 3.08
C ALA A 81 6.74 -2.59 2.76
N TYR A 82 6.91 -2.90 1.48
CA TYR A 82 7.98 -3.79 1.01
C TYR A 82 9.38 -3.18 1.23
N THR A 83 9.57 -1.90 0.90
CA THR A 83 10.87 -1.22 1.06
C THR A 83 11.27 -1.16 2.53
N LEU A 84 10.34 -0.82 3.42
CA LEU A 84 10.59 -0.75 4.86
C LEU A 84 10.94 -2.11 5.49
N VAL A 85 10.33 -3.20 5.01
CA VAL A 85 10.71 -4.57 5.40
C VAL A 85 12.13 -4.90 4.94
N LEU A 86 12.54 -4.48 3.74
CA LEU A 86 13.91 -4.67 3.26
C LEU A 86 14.93 -3.79 3.99
N ASP A 87 14.58 -2.54 4.30
CA ASP A 87 15.43 -1.65 5.10
C ASP A 87 15.66 -2.24 6.50
N LYS A 88 14.64 -2.79 7.15
CA LYS A 88 14.82 -3.53 8.41
C LYS A 88 15.60 -4.83 8.26
N GLU A 89 15.44 -5.60 7.18
CA GLU A 89 16.29 -6.78 6.94
C GLU A 89 17.77 -6.40 6.75
N LEU A 90 18.07 -5.23 6.16
CA LEU A 90 19.44 -4.71 6.04
C LEU A 90 20.02 -4.28 7.39
N LEU A 91 19.24 -3.57 8.22
CA LEU A 91 19.67 -3.08 9.53
C LEU A 91 19.85 -4.18 10.59
N SER A 92 19.40 -5.41 10.33
CA SER A 92 19.39 -6.48 11.34
C SER A 92 20.67 -7.33 11.36
N ASP A 93 21.64 -7.09 10.48
CA ASP A 93 22.87 -7.90 10.29
C ASP A 93 22.64 -9.42 10.10
N LEU A 94 21.41 -9.81 9.79
CA LEU A 94 20.99 -11.20 9.66
C LEU A 94 21.61 -11.85 8.42
N PRO A 95 22.03 -13.13 8.49
CA PRO A 95 22.62 -13.82 7.35
C PRO A 95 21.67 -13.82 6.14
N PRO A 96 22.21 -13.61 4.92
CA PRO A 96 21.40 -13.55 3.72
C PRO A 96 20.68 -14.89 3.49
N PRO A 97 19.37 -14.87 3.19
CA PRO A 97 18.61 -16.10 3.03
C PRO A 97 19.09 -16.89 1.81
N THR A 98 19.23 -18.20 1.97
CA THR A 98 19.92 -19.09 1.02
C THR A 98 19.07 -19.50 -0.19
N SER A 99 17.75 -19.30 -0.15
CA SER A 99 16.84 -19.76 -1.21
C SER A 99 16.80 -18.80 -2.41
N ILE A 100 16.73 -19.35 -3.62
CA ILE A 100 16.69 -18.56 -4.88
C ILE A 100 15.48 -17.60 -4.89
N VAL A 101 14.32 -18.06 -4.43
CA VAL A 101 13.10 -17.25 -4.32
C VAL A 101 13.32 -16.03 -3.42
N SER A 102 14.02 -16.19 -2.29
CA SER A 102 14.33 -15.07 -1.41
C SER A 102 15.32 -14.07 -2.02
N ARG A 103 16.32 -14.54 -2.78
CA ARG A 103 17.27 -13.68 -3.50
C ARG A 103 16.57 -12.85 -4.57
N LEU A 104 15.69 -13.48 -5.37
CA LEU A 104 14.90 -12.77 -6.39
C LEU A 104 13.96 -11.73 -5.75
N SER A 105 13.24 -12.16 -4.71
CA SER A 105 12.31 -11.34 -3.91
C SER A 105 12.99 -10.21 -3.12
N ARG A 106 14.32 -10.18 -2.98
CA ARG A 106 15.07 -9.07 -2.37
C ARG A 106 15.38 -7.93 -3.36
N SER A 107 15.18 -8.14 -4.66
CA SER A 107 15.48 -7.12 -5.68
C SER A 107 14.38 -6.05 -5.74
N ARG A 108 14.68 -4.86 -5.19
CA ARG A 108 13.80 -3.68 -5.22
C ARG A 108 13.31 -3.35 -6.64
N GLY A 109 14.21 -3.44 -7.62
CA GLY A 109 13.89 -3.17 -9.03
C GLY A 109 12.87 -4.13 -9.62
N ILE A 110 12.94 -5.43 -9.29
CA ILE A 110 11.97 -6.42 -9.80
C ILE A 110 10.58 -6.14 -9.20
N PHE A 111 10.49 -5.93 -7.89
CA PHE A 111 9.22 -5.63 -7.24
C PHE A 111 8.60 -4.32 -7.77
N GLN A 112 9.41 -3.28 -7.97
CA GLN A 112 8.98 -2.01 -8.55
C GLN A 112 8.52 -2.14 -10.01
N LEU A 113 9.21 -2.94 -10.83
CA LEU A 113 8.81 -3.21 -12.21
C LEU A 113 7.51 -4.01 -12.27
N SER A 114 7.33 -5.02 -11.41
CA SER A 114 6.08 -5.77 -11.32
C SER A 114 4.90 -4.89 -10.89
N LEU A 115 5.09 -4.02 -9.90
CA LEU A 115 4.07 -3.04 -9.48
C LEU A 115 3.74 -2.01 -10.58
N THR A 116 4.76 -1.53 -11.31
CA THR A 116 4.55 -0.61 -12.45
C THR A 116 3.78 -1.29 -13.58
N ALA A 117 4.11 -2.55 -13.88
CA ALA A 117 3.43 -3.35 -14.89
C ALA A 117 1.98 -3.65 -14.49
N GLU A 118 1.73 -3.96 -13.21
CA GLU A 118 0.40 -4.13 -12.64
C GLU A 118 -0.45 -2.86 -12.86
N ASN A 119 0.02 -1.69 -12.41
CA ASN A 119 -0.73 -0.44 -12.61
C ASN A 119 -0.97 -0.10 -14.09
N ALA A 120 0.00 -0.36 -14.97
CA ALA A 120 -0.17 -0.17 -16.41
C ALA A 120 -1.26 -1.10 -17.00
N LEU A 121 -1.33 -2.36 -16.55
CA LEU A 121 -2.38 -3.31 -16.94
C LEU A 121 -3.74 -2.89 -16.38
N GLY A 122 -3.81 -2.39 -15.15
CA GLY A 122 -5.01 -1.85 -14.54
C GLY A 122 -5.58 -0.67 -15.33
N ILE A 123 -4.77 0.36 -15.58
CA ILE A 123 -5.15 1.53 -16.38
C ILE A 123 -5.60 1.13 -17.79
N ALA A 124 -4.86 0.23 -18.45
CA ALA A 124 -5.21 -0.26 -19.79
C ALA A 124 -6.51 -1.08 -19.81
N GLY A 125 -6.73 -1.91 -18.79
CA GLY A 125 -7.95 -2.70 -18.62
C GLY A 125 -9.17 -1.81 -18.42
N ILE A 126 -9.10 -0.89 -17.45
CA ILE A 126 -10.13 0.12 -17.15
C ILE A 126 -10.47 0.92 -18.41
N THR A 127 -9.45 1.48 -19.08
CA THR A 127 -9.66 2.31 -20.28
C THR A 127 -10.28 1.50 -21.42
N THR A 128 -9.92 0.22 -21.57
CA THR A 128 -10.49 -0.65 -22.62
C THR A 128 -11.93 -1.03 -22.31
N GLU A 129 -12.23 -1.48 -21.09
CA GLU A 129 -13.57 -1.87 -20.62
C GLU A 129 -14.56 -0.68 -20.67
N MET A 130 -14.10 0.54 -20.36
CA MET A 130 -14.94 1.74 -20.41
C MET A 130 -15.22 2.27 -21.83
N ASN A 131 -14.38 1.95 -22.82
CA ASN A 131 -14.64 2.28 -24.22
C ASN A 131 -15.43 1.18 -24.95
N ASP A 132 -15.20 -0.08 -24.60
CA ASP A 132 -15.97 -1.25 -25.07
C ASP A 132 -16.23 -2.21 -23.91
N PRO A 133 -17.42 -2.14 -23.27
CA PRO A 133 -17.81 -3.02 -22.17
C PRO A 133 -17.90 -4.50 -22.54
N THR A 134 -17.90 -4.84 -23.84
CA THR A 134 -17.90 -6.22 -24.32
C THR A 134 -16.49 -6.75 -24.63
N SER A 135 -15.46 -5.91 -24.48
CA SER A 135 -14.07 -6.25 -24.74
C SER A 135 -13.54 -7.31 -23.77
N SER A 136 -13.40 -8.54 -24.27
CA SER A 136 -12.73 -9.62 -23.55
C SER A 136 -11.29 -9.26 -23.15
N THR A 137 -10.63 -8.42 -23.93
CA THR A 137 -9.29 -7.88 -23.65
C THR A 137 -9.29 -6.97 -22.42
N GLY A 138 -10.21 -6.00 -22.33
CA GLY A 138 -10.30 -5.10 -21.17
C GLY A 138 -10.53 -5.85 -19.86
N ILE A 139 -11.50 -6.78 -19.88
CA ILE A 139 -11.82 -7.67 -18.76
C ILE A 139 -10.60 -8.54 -18.38
N ALA A 140 -9.88 -9.09 -19.35
CA ALA A 140 -8.68 -9.91 -19.08
C ALA A 140 -7.53 -9.10 -18.48
N LEU A 141 -7.28 -7.87 -18.97
CA LEU A 141 -6.24 -6.98 -18.45
C LEU A 141 -6.55 -6.53 -17.01
N ARG A 142 -7.79 -6.12 -16.74
CA ARG A 142 -8.26 -5.79 -15.38
C ARG A 142 -8.09 -6.98 -14.43
N LYS A 143 -8.45 -8.18 -14.89
CA LYS A 143 -8.27 -9.42 -14.11
C LYS A 143 -6.81 -9.74 -13.82
N ALA A 144 -5.93 -9.56 -14.80
CA ALA A 144 -4.49 -9.74 -14.62
C ALA A 144 -3.90 -8.75 -13.61
N SER A 145 -4.32 -7.48 -13.63
CA SER A 145 -3.90 -6.44 -12.66
C SER A 145 -4.20 -6.87 -11.23
N VAL A 146 -5.46 -7.19 -10.92
CA VAL A 146 -5.89 -7.56 -9.56
C VAL A 146 -5.20 -8.83 -9.07
N ILE A 147 -4.99 -9.83 -9.94
CA ILE A 147 -4.24 -11.04 -9.59
C ILE A 147 -2.76 -10.71 -9.29
N LEU A 148 -2.13 -9.83 -10.06
CA LEU A 148 -0.76 -9.39 -9.81
C LEU A 148 -0.65 -8.60 -8.50
N ALA A 149 -1.58 -7.70 -8.22
CA ALA A 149 -1.62 -6.90 -7.00
C ALA A 149 -1.76 -7.80 -5.75
N LEU A 150 -2.64 -8.79 -5.78
CA LEU A 150 -2.74 -9.82 -4.73
C LEU A 150 -1.43 -10.61 -4.56
N VAL A 151 -0.81 -11.07 -5.65
CA VAL A 151 0.45 -11.85 -5.59
C VAL A 151 1.59 -11.02 -4.99
N LEU A 152 1.70 -9.74 -5.37
CA LEU A 152 2.72 -8.83 -4.83
C LEU A 152 2.47 -8.52 -3.34
N THR A 153 1.20 -8.41 -2.94
CA THR A 153 0.81 -8.21 -1.53
C THR A 153 1.09 -9.45 -0.68
N VAL A 154 0.78 -10.65 -1.17
CA VAL A 154 1.14 -11.92 -0.52
C VAL A 154 2.66 -12.08 -0.41
N LEU A 155 3.42 -11.67 -1.43
CA LEU A 155 4.89 -11.67 -1.39
C LEU A 155 5.45 -10.70 -0.35
N GLN A 156 4.89 -9.48 -0.25
CA GLN A 156 5.25 -8.49 0.76
C GLN A 156 4.98 -9.02 2.17
N ALA A 157 3.79 -9.58 2.41
CA ALA A 157 3.44 -10.17 3.70
C ALA A 157 4.33 -11.38 4.06
N TYR A 158 4.65 -12.24 3.08
CA TYR A 158 5.61 -13.34 3.28
C TYR A 158 6.99 -12.82 3.73
N ARG A 159 7.51 -11.74 3.13
CA ARG A 159 8.78 -11.14 3.55
C ARG A 159 8.71 -10.55 4.95
N THR A 160 7.58 -9.95 5.34
CA THR A 160 7.32 -9.49 6.72
C THR A 160 7.36 -10.65 7.72
N VAL A 161 6.70 -11.77 7.42
CA VAL A 161 6.71 -12.96 8.28
C VAL A 161 8.11 -13.59 8.37
N VAL A 162 8.87 -13.63 7.27
CA VAL A 162 10.26 -14.12 7.28
C VAL A 162 11.16 -13.25 8.15
N LEU A 163 11.04 -11.91 8.06
CA LEU A 163 11.77 -10.98 8.92
C LEU A 163 11.50 -11.26 10.41
N ILE A 164 10.22 -11.31 10.80
CA ILE A 164 9.80 -11.57 12.19
C ILE A 164 10.29 -12.93 12.69
N ARG A 165 10.24 -13.98 11.85
CA ARG A 165 10.76 -15.31 12.22
C ARG A 165 12.27 -15.29 12.46
N LYS A 166 13.05 -14.57 11.64
CA LYS A 166 14.49 -14.40 11.88
C LYS A 166 14.76 -13.60 13.16
N GLU A 167 14.04 -12.50 13.40
CA GLU A 167 14.17 -11.72 14.65
C GLU A 167 13.92 -12.56 15.90
N ILE A 168 12.90 -13.44 15.88
CA ILE A 168 12.57 -14.33 17.01
C ILE A 168 13.62 -15.43 17.21
N ASN A 169 14.12 -16.03 16.12
CA ASN A 169 15.00 -17.21 16.17
C ASN A 169 16.49 -16.87 16.32
N GLU A 170 16.96 -15.82 15.63
CA GLU A 170 18.39 -15.47 15.48
C GLU A 170 18.75 -14.16 16.21
N GLY A 171 17.77 -13.24 16.38
CA GLY A 171 18.00 -11.87 16.85
C GLY A 171 18.07 -11.63 18.36
N GLN A 172 17.99 -12.65 19.22
CA GLN A 172 17.77 -12.48 20.68
C GLN A 172 18.86 -11.75 21.47
N CYS A 173 20.05 -11.50 20.92
CA CYS A 173 21.11 -10.72 21.59
C CYS A 173 21.25 -9.30 21.02
N VAL A 174 21.65 -9.17 19.74
CA VAL A 174 21.95 -7.85 19.13
C VAL A 174 20.70 -6.96 19.05
N PHE A 175 19.58 -7.53 18.62
CA PHE A 175 18.32 -6.79 18.50
C PHE A 175 17.74 -6.45 19.89
N ARG A 176 18.05 -7.25 20.92
CA ARG A 176 17.64 -6.98 22.30
C ARG A 176 18.36 -5.77 22.87
N TYR A 177 19.66 -5.65 22.62
CA TYR A 177 20.45 -4.47 23.01
C TYR A 177 19.92 -3.19 22.34
N HIS A 178 19.67 -3.22 21.03
CA HIS A 178 19.03 -2.09 20.33
C HIS A 178 17.61 -1.80 20.85
N ARG A 179 16.82 -2.82 21.19
CA ARG A 179 15.45 -2.68 21.71
C ARG A 179 15.37 -2.19 23.17
N GLU A 180 16.41 -2.44 23.96
CA GLU A 180 16.55 -1.94 25.34
C GLU A 180 17.07 -0.49 25.37
N HIS A 181 17.80 -0.06 24.32
CA HIS A 181 18.21 1.33 24.11
C HIS A 181 17.29 2.14 23.16
N ALA A 182 16.27 1.52 22.58
CA ALA A 182 15.26 2.18 21.73
C ALA A 182 14.31 3.05 22.57
N GLU A 183 14.34 4.36 22.34
CA GLU A 183 13.48 5.32 23.05
C GLU A 183 12.07 5.38 22.44
N ALA A 184 11.91 5.06 21.14
CA ALA A 184 10.65 5.24 20.43
C ALA A 184 9.81 3.95 20.29
N PHE A 185 8.49 4.11 20.30
CA PHE A 185 7.54 2.98 20.19
C PHE A 185 7.68 2.17 18.90
N GLY A 186 7.90 2.84 17.75
CA GLY A 186 8.06 2.22 16.44
C GLY A 186 9.41 1.52 16.24
N GLU A 187 10.44 1.89 16.98
CA GLU A 187 11.69 1.12 17.07
C GLU A 187 11.40 -0.21 17.79
N LYS A 188 10.82 -0.13 19.00
CA LYS A 188 10.57 -1.27 19.89
C LYS A 188 9.55 -2.28 19.37
N HIS A 189 8.56 -1.85 18.59
CA HIS A 189 7.47 -2.68 18.09
C HIS A 189 7.35 -2.72 16.56
N GLY A 190 8.27 -2.11 15.82
CA GLY A 190 8.11 -1.86 14.38
C GLY A 190 7.87 -3.10 13.53
N SER A 191 8.41 -4.25 13.90
CA SER A 191 8.22 -5.50 13.16
C SER A 191 6.81 -6.10 13.37
N PHE A 192 6.21 -5.88 14.54
CA PHE A 192 4.78 -6.15 14.77
C PHE A 192 3.87 -5.14 14.05
N ILE A 193 4.28 -3.86 13.99
CA ILE A 193 3.56 -2.81 13.25
C ILE A 193 3.58 -3.11 11.74
N LEU A 194 4.73 -3.52 11.19
CA LEU A 194 4.85 -4.02 9.82
C LEU A 194 3.96 -5.25 9.57
N CYS A 195 3.88 -6.17 10.52
CA CYS A 195 2.95 -7.32 10.44
C CYS A 195 1.50 -6.85 10.31
N ALA A 196 1.07 -5.92 11.17
CA ALA A 196 -0.26 -5.34 11.12
C ALA A 196 -0.54 -4.61 9.79
N ILE A 197 0.41 -3.80 9.31
CA ILE A 197 0.32 -3.15 7.98
C ILE A 197 0.16 -4.20 6.87
N SER A 198 0.95 -5.28 6.89
CA SER A 198 0.89 -6.33 5.88
C SER A 198 -0.47 -7.07 5.88
N ILE A 199 -1.03 -7.33 7.06
CA ILE A 199 -2.37 -7.91 7.20
C ILE A 199 -3.45 -6.94 6.67
N LEU A 200 -3.34 -5.65 7.00
CA LEU A 200 -4.26 -4.62 6.52
C LEU A 200 -4.19 -4.43 5.00
N LEU A 201 -3.02 -4.61 4.38
CA LEU A 201 -2.85 -4.57 2.92
C LEU A 201 -3.48 -5.78 2.21
N ILE A 202 -3.50 -6.96 2.83
CA ILE A 202 -4.13 -8.16 2.25
C ILE A 202 -5.65 -8.01 2.13
N VAL A 203 -6.31 -7.31 3.07
CA VAL A 203 -7.78 -7.25 3.11
C VAL A 203 -8.40 -6.57 1.88
N PRO A 204 -7.95 -5.38 1.41
CA PRO A 204 -8.39 -4.77 0.16
C PRO A 204 -8.20 -5.70 -1.05
N GLU A 205 -7.02 -6.28 -1.20
CA GLU A 205 -6.67 -7.12 -2.35
C GLU A 205 -7.44 -8.44 -2.39
N ALA A 206 -7.66 -9.07 -1.23
CA ALA A 206 -8.51 -10.24 -1.10
C ALA A 206 -9.96 -9.91 -1.46
N PHE A 207 -10.48 -8.75 -1.06
CA PHE A 207 -11.82 -8.29 -1.41
C PHE A 207 -11.96 -7.99 -2.91
N LEU A 208 -11.04 -7.23 -3.50
CA LEU A 208 -11.03 -6.92 -4.94
C LEU A 208 -10.89 -8.19 -5.79
N THR A 209 -10.05 -9.15 -5.37
CA THR A 209 -9.94 -10.44 -6.05
C THR A 209 -11.20 -11.31 -5.90
N ALA A 210 -11.85 -11.30 -4.73
CA ALA A 210 -13.10 -12.04 -4.52
C ALA A 210 -14.28 -11.46 -5.34
N THR A 211 -14.31 -10.14 -5.53
CA THR A 211 -15.36 -9.42 -6.27
C THR A 211 -15.05 -9.26 -7.77
N ILE A 212 -13.94 -9.80 -8.26
CA ILE A 212 -13.41 -9.62 -9.64
C ILE A 212 -14.34 -10.10 -10.78
N ASN A 213 -15.35 -10.91 -10.47
CA ASN A 213 -16.37 -11.40 -11.41
C ASN A 213 -17.76 -10.80 -11.15
N ASN A 214 -17.90 -9.90 -10.18
CA ASN A 214 -19.16 -9.29 -9.77
C ASN A 214 -18.95 -7.80 -9.46
N THR A 215 -19.14 -6.97 -10.49
CA THR A 215 -18.96 -5.51 -10.44
C THR A 215 -19.93 -4.85 -9.44
N GLU A 216 -21.14 -5.39 -9.25
CA GLU A 216 -22.09 -4.89 -8.24
C GLU A 216 -21.53 -5.06 -6.81
N ALA A 217 -20.93 -6.22 -6.53
CA ALA A 217 -20.29 -6.47 -5.24
C ALA A 217 -19.03 -5.63 -5.04
N ALA A 218 -18.24 -5.39 -6.11
CA ALA A 218 -17.04 -4.56 -6.06
C ALA A 218 -17.36 -3.06 -5.81
N LEU A 219 -18.46 -2.56 -6.39
CA LEU A 219 -18.88 -1.16 -6.27
C LEU A 219 -19.77 -0.85 -5.06
N ASN A 220 -20.26 -1.88 -4.34
CA ASN A 220 -21.12 -1.70 -3.18
C ASN A 220 -20.42 -0.92 -2.06
N GLU A 221 -20.79 0.36 -1.89
CA GLU A 221 -20.25 1.28 -0.87
C GLU A 221 -20.20 0.63 0.54
N HIS A 222 -21.23 -0.14 0.92
CA HIS A 222 -21.33 -0.74 2.26
C HIS A 222 -20.21 -1.76 2.55
N SER A 223 -19.73 -2.48 1.53
CA SER A 223 -18.60 -3.43 1.66
C SER A 223 -17.27 -2.78 1.33
N TRP A 224 -17.26 -1.83 0.39
CA TRP A 224 -16.05 -1.21 -0.12
C TRP A 224 -15.35 -0.32 0.92
N TYR A 225 -16.04 0.55 1.67
CA TYR A 225 -15.35 1.37 2.67
C TYR A 225 -14.72 0.53 3.82
N PRO A 226 -15.42 -0.45 4.43
CA PRO A 226 -14.85 -1.23 5.53
C PRO A 226 -13.74 -2.20 5.12
N LEU A 227 -13.70 -2.66 3.86
CA LEU A 227 -12.75 -3.68 3.39
C LEU A 227 -11.63 -3.12 2.51
N VAL A 228 -11.81 -1.95 1.87
CA VAL A 228 -10.79 -1.29 1.04
C VAL A 228 -10.25 -0.05 1.77
N ALA A 229 -11.08 0.99 1.93
CA ALA A 229 -10.63 2.29 2.45
C ALA A 229 -10.18 2.26 3.92
N LEU A 230 -10.86 1.49 4.76
CA LEU A 230 -10.61 1.44 6.20
C LEU A 230 -9.28 0.73 6.56
N PRO A 231 -8.94 -0.44 5.99
CA PRO A 231 -7.62 -1.04 6.21
C PRO A 231 -6.47 -0.14 5.75
N GLU A 232 -6.64 0.57 4.63
CA GLU A 232 -5.63 1.48 4.08
C GLU A 232 -5.37 2.68 5.00
N ILE A 233 -6.42 3.35 5.50
CA ILE A 233 -6.20 4.49 6.41
C ILE A 233 -5.61 4.05 7.75
N PHE A 234 -5.94 2.84 8.23
CA PHE A 234 -5.28 2.27 9.41
C PHE A 234 -3.81 1.92 9.13
N ALA A 235 -3.47 1.34 7.98
CA ALA A 235 -2.09 1.09 7.60
C ALA A 235 -1.27 2.40 7.54
N VAL A 236 -1.83 3.46 6.95
CA VAL A 236 -1.23 4.81 6.92
C VAL A 236 -1.07 5.40 8.32
N THR A 237 -2.06 5.21 9.19
CA THR A 237 -1.98 5.67 10.60
C THR A 237 -0.87 4.91 11.35
N LEU A 238 -0.67 3.62 11.10
CA LEU A 238 0.42 2.84 11.68
C LEU A 238 1.81 3.33 11.23
N TYR A 239 1.96 3.89 10.03
CA TYR A 239 3.20 4.56 9.60
C TYR A 239 3.53 5.83 10.39
N CYS A 240 2.58 6.40 11.13
CA CYS A 240 2.85 7.55 12.01
C CYS A 240 3.59 7.15 13.31
N ALA A 241 3.84 5.86 13.55
CA ALA A 241 4.55 5.39 14.74
C ALA A 241 6.00 5.92 14.77
N PRO A 242 6.41 6.63 15.84
CA PRO A 242 7.73 7.27 15.89
C PRO A 242 8.85 6.22 15.90
N GLY A 243 9.88 6.42 15.08
CA GLY A 243 10.99 5.47 14.94
C GLY A 243 10.68 4.22 14.11
N LEU A 244 9.49 4.12 13.48
CA LEU A 244 9.19 3.00 12.59
C LEU A 244 10.03 3.05 11.29
N ILE A 245 10.17 4.26 10.72
CA ILE A 245 10.89 4.53 9.48
C ILE A 245 12.33 4.93 9.84
N PRO A 246 13.36 4.16 9.43
CA PRO A 246 14.76 4.49 9.73
C PRO A 246 15.20 5.77 8.98
N ARG A 247 16.22 6.43 9.52
CA ARG A 247 16.80 7.63 8.88
C ARG A 247 17.69 7.20 7.71
N GLN A 248 17.79 8.04 6.68
CA GLN A 248 18.69 7.76 5.54
C GLN A 248 20.16 7.61 5.97
N SER A 249 20.57 8.25 7.07
CA SER A 249 21.91 8.13 7.66
C SER A 249 22.21 6.77 8.33
N GLU A 250 21.19 5.95 8.57
CA GLU A 250 21.31 4.64 9.23
C GLU A 250 21.37 3.48 8.22
N LEU A 251 20.96 3.71 6.96
CA LEU A 251 20.95 2.69 5.92
C LEU A 251 22.34 2.54 5.28
N PRO A 252 22.87 1.32 5.12
CA PRO A 252 24.14 1.10 4.43
C PRO A 252 24.00 1.45 2.93
N THR A 253 24.92 2.30 2.45
CA THR A 253 25.06 2.73 1.04
C THR A 253 25.68 1.66 0.16
#